data_AF-A0A359FZ77-F1
#
_entry.id   AF-A0A359FZ77-F1
#
_cell.length_a   1.000
_cell.length_b   1.000
_cell.length_c   1.000
_cell.angle_alpha   90.00
_cell.angle_beta   90.00
_cell.angle_gamma   90.00
#
_symmetry.space_group_name_H-M   'P 1'
#
loop_
_entity.id
_entity.type
_entity.pdbx_description
1 polymer ?
#
loop_
_entity_poly.entity_id
_entity_poly.type
_entity_poly.pdbx_seq_one_letter_code
_entity_poly.pdbx_strand_id
1 'polypeptide(L)'
;NNLSYRYHAIAWGSQYPSWIEPLSNDVAAFRAAIENYMAQIALRYPYIDQVDVLNENLYLNTYNGQEHAAGSPYFRKGLGGEGETGYDWVIWLFQKAREYFPNSRLVMNDFELEANYAGMDEMLAVVKVLRDRGLIDGFGTQAHHFNLDWMANDPSKIGSSLDRMAQSGLPIYVTELDMKGNDNNENSQLNSYKNIFPVY
;
A
#
# COMPACT_ATOMS: atom_id res chain seq x y z
N ASN A 1 -0.64 6.93 -25.70
CA ASN A 1 -1.91 7.31 -25.03
C ASN A 1 -1.73 8.38 -23.95
N ASN A 2 -0.51 8.70 -23.49
CA ASN A 2 -0.25 9.76 -22.49
C ASN A 2 -1.10 9.61 -21.21
N LEU A 3 -1.36 8.36 -20.82
CA LEU A 3 -2.08 8.03 -19.59
C LEU A 3 -1.06 7.76 -18.51
N SER A 4 -1.31 8.26 -17.31
CA SER A 4 -0.51 7.90 -16.14
C SER A 4 -0.58 6.41 -15.89
N TYR A 5 0.54 5.80 -15.53
CA TYR A 5 0.64 4.39 -15.21
C TYR A 5 1.09 4.17 -13.77
N ARG A 6 0.22 3.51 -13.00
CA ARG A 6 0.50 3.00 -11.67
C ARG A 6 0.81 1.50 -11.78
N TYR A 7 2.03 1.09 -11.43
CA TYR A 7 2.39 -0.32 -11.34
C TYR A 7 1.96 -0.86 -9.98
N HIS A 8 0.99 -1.76 -9.97
CA HIS A 8 0.46 -2.41 -8.77
C HIS A 8 0.64 -3.93 -8.90
N ALA A 9 1.47 -4.60 -8.10
CA ALA A 9 2.39 -4.09 -7.07
C ALA A 9 3.71 -4.89 -7.10
N ILE A 10 4.76 -4.40 -6.41
CA ILE A 10 6.07 -5.11 -6.35
C ILE A 10 6.04 -6.26 -5.35
N ALA A 11 5.59 -6.02 -4.12
CA ALA A 11 5.43 -7.04 -3.09
C ALA A 11 4.00 -7.04 -2.56
N TRP A 12 3.34 -8.19 -2.67
CA TRP A 12 1.98 -8.41 -2.14
C TRP A 12 1.82 -9.86 -1.71
N GLY A 13 1.40 -10.06 -0.46
CA GLY A 13 1.23 -11.38 0.15
C GLY A 13 0.02 -12.19 -0.31
N SER A 14 -0.75 -11.74 -1.32
CA SER A 14 -1.95 -12.44 -1.79
C SER A 14 -1.74 -13.13 -3.15
N GLN A 15 -1.11 -12.44 -4.11
CA GLN A 15 -0.98 -12.91 -5.50
C GLN A 15 0.49 -12.96 -5.94
N TYR A 16 1.29 -13.77 -5.25
CA TYR A 16 2.72 -13.92 -5.52
C TYR A 16 3.05 -15.27 -6.20
N PRO A 17 4.18 -15.36 -6.95
CA PRO A 17 4.59 -16.62 -7.57
C PRO A 17 4.91 -17.71 -6.56
N SER A 18 4.61 -18.98 -6.89
CA SER A 18 4.79 -20.13 -5.98
C SER A 18 6.23 -20.34 -5.47
N TRP A 19 7.23 -19.74 -6.10
CA TRP A 19 8.63 -19.81 -5.65
C TRP A 19 8.94 -18.92 -4.44
N ILE A 20 8.12 -17.92 -4.10
CA ILE A 20 8.37 -16.99 -2.98
C ILE A 20 8.43 -17.74 -1.65
N GLU A 21 7.45 -18.59 -1.37
CA GLU A 21 7.37 -19.33 -0.11
C GLU A 21 8.61 -20.21 0.13
N PRO A 22 8.98 -21.17 -0.75
CA PRO A 22 10.14 -22.02 -0.51
C PRO A 22 11.46 -21.22 -0.49
N LEU A 23 11.57 -20.17 -1.32
CA LEU A 23 12.77 -19.33 -1.40
C LEU A 23 12.96 -18.43 -0.18
N SER A 24 11.90 -18.16 0.61
CA SER A 24 11.97 -17.30 1.80
C SER A 24 12.97 -17.76 2.88
N ASN A 25 13.47 -18.99 2.78
CA ASN A 25 14.51 -19.53 3.66
C ASN A 25 15.95 -19.13 3.26
N ASP A 26 16.15 -18.61 2.04
CA ASP A 26 17.43 -18.15 1.53
C ASP A 26 17.34 -16.66 1.22
N VAL A 27 17.74 -15.83 2.18
CA VAL A 27 17.66 -14.35 2.08
C VAL A 27 18.45 -13.82 0.88
N ALA A 28 19.61 -14.40 0.57
CA ALA A 28 20.43 -13.93 -0.53
C ALA A 28 19.77 -14.24 -1.88
N ALA A 29 19.28 -15.48 -2.06
CA ALA A 29 18.59 -15.86 -3.28
C ALA A 29 17.23 -15.15 -3.43
N PHE A 30 16.50 -14.93 -2.33
CA PHE A 30 15.23 -14.19 -2.35
C PHE A 30 15.43 -12.73 -2.76
N ARG A 31 16.40 -12.03 -2.16
CA ARG A 31 16.76 -10.66 -2.54
C ARG A 31 17.16 -10.56 -4.02
N ALA A 32 18.00 -11.48 -4.50
CA ALA A 32 18.39 -11.53 -5.90
C ALA A 32 17.19 -11.74 -6.84
N ALA A 33 16.22 -12.60 -6.46
CA ALA A 33 15.01 -12.83 -7.24
C ALA A 33 14.13 -11.58 -7.31
N ILE A 34 13.97 -10.87 -6.19
CA ILE A 34 13.18 -9.63 -6.10
C ILE A 34 13.86 -8.47 -6.88
N GLU A 35 15.18 -8.32 -6.80
CA GLU A 35 15.94 -7.36 -7.61
C GLU A 35 15.81 -7.67 -9.10
N ASN A 36 15.94 -8.94 -9.50
CA ASN A 36 15.73 -9.34 -10.88
C ASN A 36 14.30 -9.04 -11.35
N TYR A 37 13.29 -9.28 -10.53
CA TYR A 37 11.90 -8.95 -10.85
C TYR A 37 11.72 -7.44 -11.10
N MET A 38 12.21 -6.58 -10.21
CA MET A 38 12.19 -5.13 -10.39
C MET A 38 12.94 -4.69 -11.66
N ALA A 39 14.12 -5.26 -11.93
CA ALA A 39 14.89 -4.97 -13.14
C ALA A 39 14.11 -5.31 -14.41
N GLN A 40 13.42 -6.45 -14.45
CA GLN A 40 12.60 -6.84 -15.62
C GLN A 40 11.39 -5.92 -15.80
N ILE A 41 10.76 -5.46 -14.72
CA ILE A 41 9.67 -4.47 -14.79
C ILE A 41 10.21 -3.16 -15.38
N ALA A 42 11.29 -2.62 -14.81
CA ALA A 42 11.88 -1.36 -15.25
C ALA A 42 12.32 -1.41 -16.73
N LEU A 43 12.87 -2.54 -17.17
CA LEU A 43 13.23 -2.76 -18.57
C LEU A 43 12.00 -2.81 -19.49
N ARG A 44 10.93 -3.49 -19.05
CA ARG A 44 9.72 -3.72 -19.85
C ARG A 44 8.80 -2.50 -19.92
N TYR A 45 8.76 -1.73 -18.84
CA TYR A 45 7.89 -0.57 -18.62
C TYR A 45 8.73 0.63 -18.16
N PRO A 46 9.41 1.33 -19.09
CA PRO A 46 10.30 2.44 -18.74
C PRO A 46 9.57 3.72 -18.32
N TYR A 47 8.24 3.77 -18.48
CA TYR A 47 7.39 4.92 -18.15
C TYR A 47 6.35 4.50 -17.11
N ILE A 48 6.77 4.48 -15.84
CA ILE A 48 5.90 4.24 -14.70
C ILE A 48 5.88 5.52 -13.86
N ASP A 49 4.71 6.10 -13.65
CA ASP A 49 4.54 7.32 -12.86
C ASP A 49 4.55 7.03 -11.36
N GLN A 50 3.94 5.90 -10.98
CA GLN A 50 3.84 5.47 -9.58
C GLN A 50 3.98 3.96 -9.45
N VAL A 51 4.61 3.50 -8.38
CA VAL A 51 4.77 2.08 -8.04
C VAL A 51 4.22 1.86 -6.65
N ASP A 52 3.25 0.95 -6.52
CA ASP A 52 2.87 0.40 -5.23
C ASP A 52 3.93 -0.66 -4.87
N VAL A 53 4.88 -0.25 -4.03
CA VAL A 53 6.06 -1.06 -3.70
C VAL A 53 5.69 -2.19 -2.74
N LEU A 54 4.87 -1.88 -1.75
CA LEU A 54 4.38 -2.84 -0.77
C LEU A 54 2.87 -2.65 -0.61
N ASN A 55 2.14 -3.73 -0.87
CA ASN A 55 0.68 -3.79 -0.73
C ASN A 55 0.30 -4.68 0.45
N GLU A 56 -0.63 -4.21 1.29
CA GLU A 56 -1.32 -5.02 2.31
C GLU A 56 -0.39 -5.66 3.34
N ASN A 57 0.36 -4.81 4.06
CA ASN A 57 1.37 -5.26 5.04
C ASN A 57 0.90 -5.15 6.49
N LEU A 58 -0.25 -4.52 6.77
CA LEU A 58 -0.75 -4.40 8.14
C LEU A 58 -1.02 -5.78 8.77
N TYR A 59 -0.61 -5.92 10.04
CA TYR A 59 -0.69 -7.19 10.76
C TYR A 59 -0.94 -7.04 12.27
N LEU A 60 -0.77 -5.85 12.86
CA LEU A 60 -0.97 -5.65 14.30
C LEU A 60 -2.38 -5.19 14.64
N ASN A 61 -2.96 -4.30 13.84
CA ASN A 61 -4.20 -3.60 14.15
C ASN A 61 -5.29 -3.80 13.09
N THR A 62 -5.39 -4.99 12.50
CA THR A 62 -6.40 -5.32 11.48
C THR A 62 -7.73 -5.72 12.13
N TYR A 63 -8.87 -5.50 11.47
CA TYR A 63 -10.19 -5.76 12.07
C TYR A 63 -10.44 -7.25 12.36
N ASN A 64 -9.85 -8.15 11.57
CA ASN A 64 -9.96 -9.58 11.78
C ASN A 64 -8.82 -10.16 12.65
N GLY A 65 -7.87 -9.33 13.09
CA GLY A 65 -6.71 -9.75 13.89
C GLY A 65 -5.72 -10.65 13.14
N GLN A 66 -5.80 -10.68 11.80
CA GLN A 66 -4.90 -11.40 10.92
C GLN A 66 -4.16 -10.43 10.01
N GLU A 67 -2.96 -10.80 9.58
CA GLU A 67 -2.22 -10.04 8.58
C GLU A 67 -3.04 -9.93 7.28
N HIS A 68 -3.13 -8.72 6.71
CA HIS A 68 -3.99 -8.43 5.56
C HIS A 68 -3.72 -9.37 4.38
N ALA A 69 -2.44 -9.64 4.10
CA ALA A 69 -2.04 -10.57 3.06
C ALA A 69 -1.23 -11.74 3.64
N ALA A 70 -1.78 -12.95 3.57
CA ALA A 70 -1.26 -14.14 4.26
C ALA A 70 0.19 -14.52 3.93
N GLY A 71 0.69 -14.14 2.75
CA GLY A 71 2.07 -14.38 2.33
C GLY A 71 3.07 -13.29 2.68
N SER A 72 2.65 -12.17 3.27
CA SER A 72 3.54 -11.11 3.73
C SER A 72 4.66 -11.59 4.68
N PRO A 73 4.44 -12.60 5.56
CA PRO A 73 5.53 -13.23 6.31
C PRO A 73 6.67 -13.82 5.47
N TYR A 74 6.39 -14.34 4.26
CA TYR A 74 7.43 -14.88 3.38
C TYR A 74 8.32 -13.77 2.81
N PHE A 75 7.73 -12.63 2.45
CA PHE A 75 8.48 -11.44 2.05
C PHE A 75 9.28 -10.87 3.22
N ARG A 76 8.65 -10.68 4.39
CA ARG A 76 9.30 -10.23 5.62
C ARG A 76 10.54 -11.08 5.92
N LYS A 77 10.39 -12.41 5.93
CA LYS A 77 11.49 -13.35 6.19
C LYS A 77 12.55 -13.34 5.08
N GLY A 78 12.14 -13.51 3.82
CA GLY A 78 13.04 -13.61 2.66
C GLY A 78 13.84 -12.33 2.41
N LEU A 79 13.33 -11.18 2.84
CA LEU A 79 14.01 -9.90 2.70
C LEU A 79 14.91 -9.53 3.90
N GLY A 80 15.03 -10.41 4.90
CA GLY A 80 15.97 -10.27 6.01
C GLY A 80 15.34 -9.96 7.36
N GLY A 81 14.01 -9.96 7.46
CA GLY A 81 13.27 -9.81 8.71
C GLY A 81 13.17 -8.38 9.23
N GLU A 82 12.69 -8.27 10.47
CA GLU A 82 12.39 -7.00 11.13
C GLU A 82 13.64 -6.17 11.44
N GLY A 83 14.79 -6.80 11.66
CA GLY A 83 16.06 -6.14 11.94
C GLY A 83 16.02 -5.25 13.18
N GLU A 84 16.84 -4.20 13.21
CA GLU A 84 16.97 -3.31 14.37
C GLU A 84 15.83 -2.28 14.44
N THR A 85 15.28 -1.86 13.30
CA THR A 85 14.24 -0.84 13.23
C THR A 85 12.84 -1.42 13.39
N GLY A 86 12.69 -2.75 13.31
CA GLY A 86 11.40 -3.43 13.18
C GLY A 86 10.91 -3.53 11.72
N TYR A 87 11.47 -2.72 10.81
CA TYR A 87 11.01 -2.57 9.43
C TYR A 87 12.13 -2.77 8.40
N ASP A 88 13.25 -3.38 8.76
CA ASP A 88 14.45 -3.46 7.92
C ASP A 88 14.20 -4.15 6.57
N TRP A 89 13.33 -5.17 6.52
CA TRP A 89 12.90 -5.79 5.28
C TRP A 89 12.15 -4.82 4.34
N VAL A 90 11.31 -3.94 4.89
CA VAL A 90 10.59 -2.89 4.13
C VAL A 90 11.56 -1.82 3.65
N ILE A 91 12.49 -1.40 4.52
CA ILE A 91 13.54 -0.43 4.17
C ILE A 91 14.34 -0.95 2.99
N TRP A 92 14.79 -2.22 3.05
CA TRP A 92 15.53 -2.84 1.95
C TRP A 92 14.71 -2.84 0.65
N LEU A 93 13.43 -3.22 0.72
CA LEU A 93 12.56 -3.26 -0.45
C LEU A 93 12.43 -1.89 -1.11
N PHE A 94 12.19 -0.84 -0.33
CA PHE A 94 12.05 0.52 -0.85
C PHE A 94 13.40 1.13 -1.31
N GLN A 95 14.53 0.78 -0.68
CA GLN A 95 15.87 1.14 -1.18
C GLN A 95 16.07 0.61 -2.61
N LYS A 96 15.77 -0.67 -2.82
CA LYS A 96 15.88 -1.29 -4.15
C LYS A 96 14.85 -0.75 -5.13
N ALA A 97 13.62 -0.51 -4.70
CA ALA A 97 12.63 0.14 -5.55
C ALA A 97 13.10 1.54 -6.00
N ARG A 98 13.77 2.31 -5.14
CA ARG A 98 14.33 3.62 -5.53
C ARG A 98 15.47 3.50 -6.54
N GLU A 99 16.31 2.47 -6.43
CA GLU A 99 17.37 2.19 -7.40
C GLU A 99 16.80 1.84 -8.80
N TYR A 100 15.76 0.99 -8.86
CA TYR A 100 15.19 0.51 -10.12
C TYR A 100 14.14 1.45 -10.73
N PHE A 101 13.43 2.22 -9.91
CA PHE A 101 12.38 3.14 -10.33
C PHE A 101 12.67 4.59 -9.87
N PRO A 102 13.83 5.17 -10.24
CA PRO A 102 14.29 6.45 -9.68
C PRO A 102 13.40 7.64 -10.07
N ASN A 103 12.62 7.51 -11.15
CA ASN A 103 11.74 8.56 -11.66
C ASN A 103 10.27 8.36 -11.27
N SER A 104 9.94 7.27 -10.59
CA SER A 104 8.57 6.95 -10.18
C SER A 104 8.30 7.41 -8.75
N ARG A 105 7.05 7.71 -8.44
CA ARG A 105 6.57 7.87 -7.06
C ARG A 105 6.45 6.50 -6.41
N LEU A 106 7.11 6.29 -5.27
CA LEU A 106 7.04 5.03 -4.53
C LEU A 106 5.98 5.13 -3.43
N VAL A 107 5.03 4.21 -3.42
CA VAL A 107 3.87 4.23 -2.53
C VAL A 107 3.78 2.93 -1.74
N MET A 108 3.38 3.05 -0.47
CA MET A 108 2.86 1.94 0.32
C MET A 108 1.33 2.01 0.27
N ASN A 109 0.67 0.91 -0.05
CA ASN A 109 -0.78 0.87 -0.29
C ASN A 109 -1.45 -0.15 0.63
N ASP A 110 -2.58 0.21 1.23
CA ASP A 110 -3.31 -0.70 2.11
C ASP A 110 -4.81 -0.38 2.18
N PHE A 111 -5.61 -1.37 2.59
CA PHE A 111 -7.03 -1.20 2.92
C PHE A 111 -7.24 -1.08 4.43
N GLU A 112 -8.50 -1.00 4.85
CA GLU A 112 -8.85 -0.94 6.26
C GLU A 112 -8.37 0.32 6.96
N LEU A 113 -8.09 1.40 6.24
CA LEU A 113 -7.53 2.61 6.84
C LEU A 113 -8.60 3.59 7.27
N GLU A 114 -9.65 3.84 6.47
CA GLU A 114 -10.55 5.00 6.57
C GLU A 114 -11.33 5.12 7.89
N ALA A 115 -11.39 4.07 8.71
CA ALA A 115 -11.91 4.16 10.07
C ALA A 115 -11.12 3.36 11.11
N ASN A 116 -9.91 2.94 10.77
CA ASN A 116 -9.04 2.20 11.67
C ASN A 116 -7.86 3.07 12.07
N TYR A 117 -8.06 3.96 13.03
CA TYR A 117 -7.00 4.87 13.48
C TYR A 117 -5.76 4.11 13.99
N ALA A 118 -5.94 2.94 14.59
CA ALA A 118 -4.82 2.10 15.01
C ALA A 118 -4.06 1.49 13.81
N GLY A 119 -4.77 1.03 12.78
CA GLY A 119 -4.17 0.58 11.51
C GLY A 119 -3.47 1.72 10.75
N MET A 120 -4.06 2.93 10.73
CA MET A 120 -3.38 4.11 10.20
C MET A 120 -2.08 4.39 10.96
N ASP A 121 -2.10 4.30 12.29
CA ASP A 121 -0.92 4.55 13.13
C ASP A 121 0.21 3.53 12.89
N GLU A 122 -0.17 2.27 12.68
CA GLU A 122 0.75 1.22 12.26
C GLU A 122 1.41 1.55 10.92
N MET A 123 0.62 1.91 9.90
CA MET A 123 1.17 2.31 8.60
C MET A 123 2.03 3.58 8.70
N LEU A 124 1.58 4.57 9.47
CA LEU A 124 2.32 5.82 9.71
C LEU A 124 3.69 5.57 10.35
N ALA A 125 3.81 4.58 11.24
CA ALA A 125 5.10 4.20 11.84
C ALA A 125 6.09 3.70 10.77
N VAL A 126 5.65 2.82 9.86
CA VAL A 126 6.47 2.32 8.75
C VAL A 126 6.82 3.46 7.79
N VAL A 127 5.82 4.24 7.39
CA VAL A 127 5.97 5.37 6.45
C VAL A 127 6.93 6.41 6.98
N LYS A 128 6.89 6.71 8.29
CA LYS A 128 7.85 7.62 8.93
C LYS A 128 9.30 7.14 8.72
N VAL A 129 9.57 5.85 8.96
CA VAL A 129 10.92 5.28 8.85
C VAL A 129 11.45 5.35 7.41
N LEU A 130 10.58 5.14 6.43
CA LEU A 130 10.90 5.26 4.99
C LEU A 130 11.07 6.72 4.55
N ARG A 131 10.17 7.61 4.97
CA ARG A 131 10.18 9.04 4.62
C ARG A 131 11.41 9.72 5.14
N ASP A 132 11.78 9.47 6.40
CA ASP A 132 12.96 10.07 7.04
C ASP A 132 14.27 9.62 6.35
N ARG A 133 14.22 8.60 5.48
CA ARG A 133 15.31 8.11 4.61
C ARG A 133 15.18 8.52 3.15
N GLY A 134 14.14 9.26 2.77
CA GLY A 134 13.87 9.65 1.37
C GLY A 134 13.46 8.49 0.45
N LEU A 135 12.91 7.42 1.01
CA LEU A 135 12.64 6.18 0.27
C LEU A 135 11.21 6.05 -0.27
N ILE A 136 10.26 6.81 0.25
CA ILE A 136 8.83 6.75 -0.09
C ILE A 136 8.32 8.14 -0.48
N ASP A 137 7.37 8.20 -1.41
CA ASP A 137 6.79 9.44 -1.93
C ASP A 137 5.29 9.57 -1.67
N GLY A 138 4.61 8.53 -1.18
CA GLY A 138 3.15 8.59 -0.98
C GLY A 138 2.61 7.57 0.00
N PHE A 139 1.48 7.93 0.59
CA PHE A 139 0.65 7.09 1.44
C PHE A 139 -0.59 6.68 0.65
N GLY A 140 -0.76 5.39 0.37
CA GLY A 140 -1.88 4.85 -0.40
C GLY A 140 -3.00 4.32 0.50
N THR A 141 -4.23 4.73 0.22
CA THR A 141 -5.44 4.18 0.83
C THR A 141 -6.32 3.60 -0.26
N GLN A 142 -6.66 2.31 -0.14
CA GLN A 142 -7.41 1.58 -1.18
C GLN A 142 -8.83 2.14 -1.36
N ALA A 143 -9.45 2.65 -0.30
CA ALA A 143 -10.78 3.26 -0.39
C ALA A 143 -11.85 2.30 -0.94
N HIS A 144 -11.78 1.03 -0.59
CA HIS A 144 -12.83 0.08 -0.95
C HIS A 144 -14.14 0.38 -0.21
N HIS A 145 -15.24 0.07 -0.88
CA HIS A 145 -16.60 0.33 -0.45
C HIS A 145 -16.91 -0.27 0.94
N PHE A 146 -16.28 -1.38 1.32
CA PHE A 146 -16.47 -2.01 2.62
C PHE A 146 -15.85 -1.21 3.78
N ASN A 147 -14.86 -0.35 3.49
CA ASN A 147 -14.34 0.63 4.45
C ASN A 147 -15.07 1.97 4.41
N LEU A 148 -15.75 2.28 3.30
CA LEU A 148 -16.22 3.64 3.02
C LEU A 148 -17.73 3.87 2.95
N ASP A 149 -18.54 2.93 2.46
CA ASP A 149 -19.96 3.19 2.16
C ASP A 149 -20.73 3.73 3.37
N TRP A 150 -20.47 3.19 4.55
CA TRP A 150 -21.14 3.58 5.79
C TRP A 150 -20.76 5.01 6.25
N MET A 151 -19.67 5.57 5.71
CA MET A 151 -19.25 6.96 5.94
C MET A 151 -19.90 7.95 4.98
N ALA A 152 -20.56 7.49 3.90
CA ALA A 152 -21.16 8.36 2.88
C ALA A 152 -22.25 9.32 3.41
N ASN A 153 -22.90 8.97 4.53
CA ASN A 153 -23.91 9.81 5.18
C ASN A 153 -23.30 10.86 6.12
N ASP A 154 -22.00 10.74 6.43
CA ASP A 154 -21.26 11.70 7.25
C ASP A 154 -19.82 11.84 6.73
N PRO A 155 -19.61 12.59 5.63
CA PRO A 155 -18.31 12.72 4.99
C PRO A 155 -17.24 13.40 5.86
N SER A 156 -17.64 14.07 6.94
CA SER A 156 -16.69 14.67 7.90
C SER A 156 -15.77 13.65 8.55
N LYS A 157 -16.23 12.40 8.67
CA LYS A 157 -15.42 11.28 9.18
C LYS A 157 -14.25 10.95 8.25
N ILE A 158 -14.44 11.07 6.94
CA ILE A 158 -13.37 10.83 5.95
C ILE A 158 -12.34 11.94 6.05
N GLY A 159 -12.76 13.19 6.20
CA GLY A 159 -11.85 14.31 6.45
C GLY A 159 -10.94 14.09 7.67
N SER A 160 -11.51 13.59 8.78
CA SER A 160 -10.73 13.28 9.99
C SER A 160 -9.70 12.15 9.75
N SER A 161 -10.07 11.16 8.95
CA SER A 161 -9.17 10.07 8.55
C SER A 161 -8.05 10.56 7.64
N LEU A 162 -8.36 11.43 6.68
CA LEU A 162 -7.37 12.08 5.82
C LEU A 162 -6.42 12.97 6.62
N ASP A 163 -6.92 13.73 7.59
CA ASP A 163 -6.08 14.53 8.50
C ASP A 163 -5.10 13.65 9.28
N ARG A 164 -5.52 12.44 9.69
CA ARG A 164 -4.63 11.47 10.35
C ARG A 164 -3.59 10.92 9.38
N MET A 165 -4.00 10.46 8.20
CA MET A 165 -3.08 9.97 7.15
C MET A 165 -2.09 11.06 6.71
N ALA A 166 -2.50 12.32 6.68
CA ALA A 166 -1.67 13.47 6.31
C ALA A 166 -0.51 13.70 7.29
N GLN A 167 -0.57 13.14 8.50
CA GLN A 167 0.56 13.14 9.44
C GLN A 167 1.76 12.33 8.93
N SER A 168 1.57 11.53 7.88
CA SER A 168 2.66 10.94 7.11
C SER A 168 3.59 11.99 6.52
N GLY A 169 3.15 13.24 6.34
CA GLY A 169 3.92 14.28 5.66
C GLY A 169 4.16 14.00 4.17
N LEU A 170 3.37 13.09 3.59
CA LEU A 170 3.41 12.71 2.18
C LEU A 170 2.04 12.96 1.54
N PRO A 171 1.97 13.11 0.20
CA PRO A 171 0.71 13.02 -0.53
C PRO A 171 -0.05 11.74 -0.19
N ILE A 172 -1.36 11.87 0.01
CA ILE A 172 -2.29 10.74 0.13
C ILE A 172 -2.79 10.40 -1.28
N TYR A 173 -2.74 9.13 -1.64
CA TYR A 173 -3.29 8.61 -2.88
C TYR A 173 -4.48 7.71 -2.57
N VAL A 174 -5.63 8.04 -3.14
CA VAL A 174 -6.81 7.16 -3.17
C VAL A 174 -6.65 6.23 -4.36
N THR A 175 -6.41 4.95 -4.11
CA THR A 175 -5.79 4.06 -5.11
C THR A 175 -6.78 3.14 -5.80
N GLU A 176 -7.85 2.71 -5.13
CA GLU A 176 -8.74 1.63 -5.58
C GLU A 176 -10.23 1.93 -5.29
N LEU A 177 -10.58 3.23 -5.23
CA LEU A 177 -11.92 3.68 -4.84
C LEU A 177 -13.02 2.96 -5.61
N ASP A 178 -13.86 2.27 -4.87
CA ASP A 178 -15.13 1.73 -5.32
C ASP A 178 -16.22 2.00 -4.28
N MET A 179 -17.48 2.03 -4.73
CA MET A 179 -18.64 2.28 -3.89
C MET A 179 -19.79 1.41 -4.40
N LYS A 180 -20.55 0.75 -3.52
CA LYS A 180 -21.83 0.10 -3.89
C LYS A 180 -23.04 0.91 -3.43
N GLY A 181 -22.85 1.87 -2.53
CA GLY A 181 -23.93 2.57 -1.85
C GLY A 181 -24.52 1.73 -0.70
N ASN A 182 -24.97 2.42 0.36
CA ASN A 182 -25.48 1.76 1.57
C ASN A 182 -26.66 0.82 1.30
N ASP A 183 -27.50 1.15 0.32
CA ASP A 183 -28.69 0.38 -0.05
C ASP A 183 -28.46 -0.50 -1.29
N ASN A 184 -27.21 -0.64 -1.74
CA ASN A 184 -26.79 -1.46 -2.88
C ASN A 184 -27.62 -1.23 -4.16
N ASN A 185 -27.91 0.04 -4.46
CA ASN A 185 -28.60 0.47 -5.66
C ASN A 185 -27.97 1.73 -6.26
N GLU A 186 -28.23 1.99 -7.54
CA GLU A 186 -27.61 3.08 -8.31
C GLU A 186 -27.79 4.47 -7.67
N ASN A 187 -28.95 4.76 -7.08
CA ASN A 187 -29.19 6.05 -6.44
C ASN A 187 -28.34 6.21 -5.16
N SER A 188 -28.28 5.16 -4.34
CA SER A 188 -27.42 5.16 -3.14
C SER A 188 -25.94 5.22 -3.50
N GLN A 189 -25.51 4.54 -4.56
CA GLN A 189 -24.14 4.58 -5.06
C GLN A 189 -23.79 5.98 -5.59
N LEU A 190 -24.68 6.60 -6.36
CA LEU A 190 -24.51 7.96 -6.84
C LEU A 190 -24.36 8.96 -5.69
N ASN A 191 -25.18 8.82 -4.65
CA ASN A 191 -25.09 9.67 -3.46
C ASN A 191 -23.78 9.44 -2.71
N SER A 192 -23.35 8.19 -2.57
CA SER A 192 -22.05 7.81 -2.02
C SER A 192 -20.89 8.53 -2.73
N TYR A 193 -20.82 8.44 -4.06
CA TYR A 193 -19.79 9.15 -4.83
C TYR A 193 -19.87 10.66 -4.67
N LYS A 194 -21.07 11.25 -4.72
CA LYS A 194 -21.25 12.71 -4.55
C LYS A 194 -20.79 13.21 -3.19
N ASN A 195 -20.93 12.39 -2.15
CA ASN A 195 -20.62 12.79 -0.79
C ASN A 195 -19.16 12.53 -0.41
N ILE A 196 -18.57 11.43 -0.90
CA ILE A 196 -17.22 11.02 -0.53
C ILE A 196 -16.15 11.61 -1.46
N PHE A 197 -16.35 11.55 -2.78
CA PHE A 197 -15.31 11.93 -3.74
C PHE A 197 -14.80 13.36 -3.55
N PRO A 198 -15.64 14.38 -3.27
CA PRO A 198 -15.15 15.75 -3.06
C PRO A 198 -14.35 15.99 -1.77
N VAL A 199 -14.31 15.02 -0.85
CA VAL A 199 -13.53 15.13 0.39
C VAL A 199 -12.06 14.72 0.17
N TYR A 200 -11.82 13.83 -0.80
CA TYR A 200 -10.49 13.42 -1.25
C TYR A 200 -9.85 14.46 -2.18
#